data_AF-A0A938UBA6-F1
#
_entry.id   AF-A0A938UBA6-F1
#
_cell.length_a   1.000
_cell.length_b   1.000
_cell.length_c   1.000
_cell.angle_alpha   90.00
_cell.angle_beta   90.00
_cell.angle_gamma   90.00
#
_symmetry.space_group_name_H-M   'P 1'
#
loop_
_entity.id
_entity.type
_entity.pdbx_description
1 polymer ?
#
loop_
_entity_poly.entity_id
_entity_poly.type
_entity_poly.pdbx_seq_one_letter_code
_entity_poly.pdbx_strand_id
1 'polypeptide(L)'
;MMPRLGKKYPIEIETISKPKAEYITDEYFELNLPVAPAVMVGDEIVVEETDVEEHDLEVALCKHLNLPAPEPKKKWFWDRFKREKENG
;
A
#
# COMPACT_ATOMS: atom_id res chain seq x y z
N MET A 1 6.45 -6.59 -3.69
CA MET A 1 5.57 -6.62 -4.89
C MET A 1 4.14 -6.89 -4.43
N MET A 2 3.14 -6.29 -5.09
CA MET A 2 1.71 -6.33 -4.69
C MET A 2 0.87 -7.15 -5.68
N PRO A 3 1.02 -8.48 -5.74
CA PRO A 3 0.55 -9.30 -6.87
C PRO A 3 -0.96 -9.58 -6.80
N ARG A 4 -1.63 -9.15 -5.73
CA ARG A 4 -3.03 -9.48 -5.43
C ARG A 4 -4.00 -8.35 -5.74
N LEU A 5 -3.54 -7.09 -5.77
CA LEU A 5 -4.42 -5.94 -6.00
C LEU A 5 -5.08 -5.97 -7.38
N GLY A 6 -4.32 -6.26 -8.45
CA GLY A 6 -4.85 -6.35 -9.81
C GLY A 6 -5.83 -7.52 -10.05
N LYS A 7 -5.94 -8.47 -9.10
CA LYS A 7 -6.98 -9.51 -9.11
C LYS A 7 -8.24 -9.09 -8.36
N LYS A 8 -8.10 -8.22 -7.36
CA LYS A 8 -9.17 -7.80 -6.44
C LYS A 8 -9.91 -6.56 -6.95
N TYR A 9 -9.18 -5.66 -7.63
CA TYR A 9 -9.71 -4.41 -8.15
C TYR A 9 -9.46 -4.33 -9.66
N PRO A 10 -10.38 -3.74 -10.43
CA PRO A 10 -10.20 -3.53 -11.87
C PRO A 10 -9.24 -2.34 -12.10
N ILE A 11 -7.95 -2.54 -11.86
CA ILE A 11 -6.92 -1.51 -11.92
C ILE A 11 -5.79 -1.90 -12.86
N GLU A 12 -5.15 -0.91 -13.45
CA GLU A 12 -3.88 -1.08 -14.15
C GLU A 12 -2.73 -0.85 -13.16
N ILE A 13 -1.70 -1.71 -13.22
CA ILE A 13 -0.52 -1.61 -12.36
C ILE A 13 0.68 -1.42 -13.27
N GLU A 14 1.26 -0.23 -13.25
CA GLU A 14 2.56 0.04 -13.84
C GLU A 14 3.66 -0.19 -12.81
N THR A 15 4.76 -0.84 -13.20
CA THR A 15 5.93 -1.04 -12.34
C THR A 15 7.18 -0.58 -13.06
N ILE A 16 7.74 0.54 -12.59
CA ILE A 16 9.02 1.06 -13.09
C ILE A 16 10.12 0.60 -12.14
N SER A 17 10.99 -0.29 -12.62
CA SER A 17 12.17 -0.76 -11.87
C SER A 17 13.44 -0.43 -12.64
N LYS A 18 14.28 0.40 -12.04
CA LYS A 18 15.58 0.80 -12.56
C LYS A 18 16.70 0.48 -11.54
N PRO A 19 17.97 0.43 -11.96
CA PRO A 19 19.11 0.41 -11.04
C PRO A 19 19.09 1.63 -10.11
N LYS A 20 19.57 1.47 -8.86
CA LYS A 20 19.63 2.56 -7.87
C LYS A 20 20.27 3.84 -8.41
N ALA A 21 21.32 3.71 -9.21
CA ALA A 21 22.03 4.84 -9.79
C ALA A 21 21.16 5.71 -10.71
N GLU A 22 20.13 5.14 -11.35
CA GLU A 22 19.24 5.90 -12.24
C GLU A 22 18.18 6.70 -11.47
N TYR A 23 17.88 6.34 -10.23
CA TYR A 23 16.92 7.07 -9.37
C TYR A 23 17.52 8.31 -8.69
N ILE A 24 18.85 8.48 -8.74
CA ILE A 24 19.58 9.59 -8.12
C ILE A 24 20.12 10.56 -9.17
N THR A 25 19.56 10.52 -10.38
CA THR A 25 19.93 11.40 -11.50
C THR A 25 19.03 12.62 -11.54
N ASP A 26 19.57 13.77 -11.95
CA ASP A 26 18.79 15.00 -12.12
C ASP A 26 17.60 14.78 -13.06
N GLU A 27 17.79 13.98 -14.12
CA GLU A 27 16.74 13.61 -15.05
C GLU A 27 15.58 12.83 -14.41
N TYR A 28 15.84 12.01 -13.38
CA TYR A 28 14.77 11.33 -12.64
C TYR A 28 14.00 12.32 -11.75
N PHE A 29 14.68 13.26 -11.11
CA PHE A 29 14.04 14.30 -10.30
C PHE A 29 13.15 15.23 -11.14
N GLU A 30 13.47 15.43 -12.42
CA GLU A 30 12.64 16.19 -13.37
C GLU A 30 11.31 15.49 -13.74
N LEU A 31 11.18 14.18 -13.49
CA LEU A 31 9.96 13.43 -13.82
C LEU A 31 8.78 13.74 -12.88
N ASN A 32 8.98 14.58 -11.85
CA ASN A 32 8.00 14.82 -10.78
C ASN A 32 7.45 13.53 -10.15
N LEU A 33 8.27 12.46 -10.18
CA LEU A 33 7.95 11.20 -9.53
C LEU A 33 8.45 11.23 -8.08
N PRO A 34 7.76 10.52 -7.18
CA PRO A 34 8.18 10.40 -5.78
C PRO A 34 9.52 9.71 -5.65
N VAL A 35 10.16 9.92 -4.50
CA VAL A 35 11.44 9.30 -4.17
C VAL A 35 11.23 7.79 -3.99
N ALA A 36 11.90 7.00 -4.83
CA ALA A 36 11.82 5.55 -4.76
C ALA A 36 12.51 4.99 -3.49
N PRO A 37 12.00 3.89 -2.90
CA PRO A 37 10.76 3.19 -3.24
C PRO A 37 9.53 4.02 -2.88
N ALA A 38 8.52 4.03 -3.76
CA ALA A 38 7.29 4.79 -3.53
C ALA A 38 6.09 4.08 -4.13
N VAL A 39 4.90 4.45 -3.66
CA VAL A 39 3.61 3.99 -4.20
C VAL A 39 2.71 5.19 -4.42
N MET A 40 2.12 5.26 -5.61
CA MET A 40 1.13 6.27 -5.97
C MET A 40 -0.19 5.60 -6.36
N VAL A 41 -1.29 6.29 -6.11
CA VAL A 41 -2.63 5.93 -6.60
C VAL A 41 -3.16 7.13 -7.39
N GLY A 42 -3.15 7.02 -8.73
CA GLY A 42 -3.34 8.18 -9.59
C GLY A 42 -2.21 9.19 -9.35
N ASP A 43 -2.59 10.43 -9.01
CA ASP A 43 -1.64 11.51 -8.71
C ASP A 43 -1.33 11.67 -7.20
N GLU A 44 -1.90 10.80 -6.34
CA GLU A 44 -1.70 10.85 -4.88
C GLU A 44 -0.55 9.94 -4.45
N ILE A 45 0.46 10.51 -3.80
CA ILE A 45 1.56 9.76 -3.16
C ILE A 45 1.05 9.13 -1.87
N VAL A 46 1.11 7.80 -1.78
CA VAL A 46 0.66 7.03 -0.60
C VAL A 46 1.81 6.77 0.37
N VAL A 47 3.00 6.50 -0.15
CA VAL A 47 4.23 6.29 0.63
C VAL A 47 5.46 6.63 -0.22
N GLU A 48 6.52 7.10 0.44
CA GLU A 48 7.86 7.30 -0.14
C GLU A 48 8.92 6.77 0.81
N GLU A 49 10.06 6.36 0.25
CA GLU A 49 11.26 5.84 0.91
C GLU A 49 11.08 4.59 1.81
N THR A 50 9.84 4.15 2.05
CA THR A 50 9.50 3.02 2.92
C THR A 50 8.42 2.12 2.29
N ASP A 51 8.15 0.98 2.94
CA ASP A 51 7.07 0.07 2.57
C ASP A 51 5.70 0.57 3.08
N VAL A 52 4.62 0.06 2.48
CA VAL A 52 3.23 0.39 2.85
C VAL A 52 2.47 -0.86 3.29
N GLU A 53 1.65 -0.73 4.33
CA GLU A 53 0.73 -1.78 4.73
C GLU A 53 -0.36 -2.00 3.68
N GLU A 54 -0.66 -3.26 3.38
CA GLU A 54 -1.65 -3.63 2.35
C GLU A 54 -3.01 -2.98 2.60
N HIS A 55 -3.42 -2.83 3.87
CA HIS A 55 -4.69 -2.20 4.23
C HIS A 55 -4.70 -0.71 3.89
N ASP A 56 -3.62 0.02 4.19
CA ASP A 56 -3.54 1.46 3.97
C ASP A 56 -3.55 1.77 2.47
N LEU A 57 -2.85 0.95 1.69
CA LEU A 57 -2.89 1.02 0.23
C LEU A 57 -4.29 0.69 -0.33
N GLU A 58 -4.97 -0.34 0.19
CA GLU A 58 -6.34 -0.65 -0.25
C GLU A 58 -7.33 0.47 0.10
N VAL A 59 -7.17 1.15 1.25
CA VAL A 59 -7.99 2.30 1.62
C VAL A 59 -7.80 3.45 0.63
N ALA A 60 -6.55 3.80 0.32
CA ALA A 60 -6.23 4.83 -0.67
C ALA A 60 -6.80 4.48 -2.06
N LEU A 61 -6.67 3.22 -2.46
CA LEU A 61 -7.20 2.71 -3.71
C LEU A 61 -8.74 2.76 -3.77
N CYS A 62 -9.44 2.26 -2.75
CA CYS A 62 -10.91 2.29 -2.69
C CYS A 62 -11.44 3.72 -2.75
N LYS A 63 -10.78 4.66 -2.05
CA LYS A 63 -11.11 6.09 -2.11
C LYS A 63 -11.01 6.62 -3.54
N HIS A 64 -9.94 6.29 -4.27
CA HIS A 64 -9.75 6.72 -5.65
C HIS A 64 -10.78 6.10 -6.62
N LEU A 65 -11.17 4.84 -6.38
CA LEU A 65 -12.17 4.12 -7.17
C LEU A 65 -13.63 4.40 -6.78
N ASN A 66 -13.88 5.28 -5.78
CA ASN A 66 -15.21 5.49 -5.19
C ASN A 66 -15.88 4.19 -4.69
N LEU A 67 -15.08 3.27 -4.16
CA LEU A 67 -15.53 2.02 -3.54
C LEU A 67 -15.58 2.15 -2.02
N PRO A 68 -16.37 1.33 -1.32
CA PRO A 68 -16.32 1.27 0.14
C PRO A 68 -14.93 0.87 0.63
N ALA A 69 -14.51 1.45 1.75
CA ALA A 69 -13.24 1.11 2.38
C ALA A 69 -13.20 -0.40 2.73
N PRO A 70 -12.03 -1.05 2.59
CA PRO A 70 -11.86 -2.45 2.97
C PRO A 70 -12.08 -2.65 4.48
N GLU A 71 -12.53 -3.84 4.89
CA GLU A 71 -12.66 -4.14 6.31
C GLU A 71 -11.30 -4.07 7.02
N PRO A 72 -11.23 -3.48 8.23
CA PRO A 72 -10.00 -3.46 9.00
C PRO A 72 -9.61 -4.91 9.36
N LYS A 73 -8.33 -5.25 9.19
CA LYS A 73 -7.81 -6.57 9.60
C LYS A 73 -8.10 -6.77 11.10
N LYS A 74 -9.07 -7.64 11.43
CA LYS A 74 -9.44 -7.98 12.82
C LYS A 74 -8.17 -8.41 13.57
N LYS A 75 -7.75 -7.62 14.58
CA LYS A 75 -6.71 -8.03 15.53
C LYS A 75 -7.24 -9.19 16.37
N TRP A 76 -6.96 -10.41 15.92
CA TRP A 76 -7.23 -11.69 16.60
C TRP A 76 -6.70 -11.77 18.06
N PHE A 77 -5.89 -10.81 18.50
CA PHE A 77 -5.18 -10.84 19.78
C PHE A 77 -6.05 -10.80 21.05
N TRP A 78 -7.33 -10.43 20.97
CA TRP A 78 -8.19 -10.32 22.17
C TRP A 78 -9.04 -11.56 22.46
N ASP A 79 -9.26 -12.45 21.48
CA ASP A 79 -10.11 -13.63 21.66
C ASP A 79 -9.44 -14.76 22.47
N ARG A 80 -8.10 -14.77 22.56
CA ARG A 80 -7.37 -15.77 23.36
C ARG A 80 -7.32 -15.42 24.84
N PHE A 81 -7.16 -14.14 25.18
CA PHE A 81 -7.03 -13.69 26.58
C PHE A 81 -8.35 -13.75 27.36
N LYS A 82 -9.49 -13.64 26.68
CA LYS A 82 -10.80 -13.67 27.36
C LYS A 82 -11.21 -15.06 27.84
N ARG A 83 -10.62 -16.13 27.27
CA ARG A 83 -10.96 -17.52 27.61
C ARG A 83 -10.20 -18.08 28.82
N GLU A 84 -9.14 -17.41 29.29
CA GLU A 84 -8.35 -17.84 30.46
C GLU A 84 -8.84 -17.27 31.80
N LYS A 85 -9.66 -16.21 31.80
CA LYS A 85 -10.18 -15.60 33.04
C LYS A 85 -11.54 -16.12 33.51
N GLU A 86 -12.20 -16.97 32.75
CA GLU A 86 -13.49 -17.58 33.13
C GLU A 86 -13.35 -19.01 33.70
N ASN A 87 -12.12 -19.55 33.79
CA ASN A 87 -11.82 -20.87 34.38
C ASN A 87 -10.80 -20.81 35.55
N GLY A 88 -10.68 -19.65 36.21
CA GLY A 88 -9.79 -19.45 37.37
C GLY A 88 -10.57 -19.19 38.65
#